data_AF-A0A5C0SID0-F1
#
_entry.id   AF-A0A5C0SID0-F1
#
_cell.length_a   1.000
_cell.length_b   1.000
_cell.length_c   1.000
_cell.angle_alpha   90.00
_cell.angle_beta   90.00
_cell.angle_gamma   90.00
#
_symmetry.space_group_name_H-M   'P 1'
#
loop_
_entity.id
_entity.type
_entity.pdbx_description
1 polymer ?
#
loop_
_entity_poly.entity_id
_entity_poly.type
_entity_poly.pdbx_seq_one_letter_code
_entity_poly.pdbx_strand_id
1 'polypeptide(L)'
;MKLVSKVVSAVLLTALLLVILVSAVQWVAFENARERVLSLPCNLSPAPYRLEVESFLPPGKLIDDAVGHRYRFGELEVVVPGKLGGMYPYYGHLLWHLSWELNDSVAYLRGFLANGSDEEVEMAFQVVERHYFMLRLEEKNCRKNLTAVIFRPAPPLKWVLSLRSALEKLSEYRDFRAMLFGTAVAFSLVGIFWLWLFLVAKLPLKGPPRVIAALLLMVILFGSAIPALKLTYPNGENDHPTPAHPGCDVVHLEGCHSVLFHAALDYMGDDRRTATCETLAYLEKRLRKDEIERLAEVLEVDCP
;
A
#
# COMPACT_ATOMS: atom_id res chain seq x y z
N MET A 1 -27.06 20.58 -42.39
CA MET A 1 -25.79 20.61 -41.63
C MET A 1 -25.91 21.20 -40.21
N LYS A 2 -26.57 22.33 -39.96
CA LYS A 2 -26.68 22.94 -38.60
C LYS A 2 -27.41 22.07 -37.55
N LEU A 3 -28.40 21.28 -37.93
CA LEU A 3 -29.15 20.43 -36.99
C LEU A 3 -28.32 19.21 -36.53
N VAL A 4 -27.61 18.56 -37.46
CA VAL A 4 -26.72 17.42 -37.18
C VAL A 4 -25.58 17.85 -36.25
N SER A 5 -24.99 19.03 -36.47
CA SER A 5 -23.95 19.58 -35.59
C SER A 5 -24.45 19.85 -34.16
N LYS A 6 -25.68 20.35 -33.98
CA LYS A 6 -26.30 20.55 -32.64
C LYS A 6 -26.61 19.23 -31.94
N VAL A 7 -27.10 18.23 -32.67
CA VAL A 7 -27.39 16.90 -32.11
C VAL A 7 -26.11 16.18 -31.73
N VAL A 8 -25.08 16.19 -32.58
CA VAL A 8 -23.76 15.61 -32.28
C VAL A 8 -23.11 16.33 -31.09
N SER A 9 -23.21 17.66 -31.02
CA SER A 9 -22.72 18.44 -29.87
C SER A 9 -23.47 18.13 -28.58
N ALA A 10 -24.80 17.98 -28.62
CA ALA A 10 -25.60 17.61 -27.46
C ALA A 10 -25.33 16.17 -26.99
N VAL A 11 -25.13 15.24 -27.91
CA VAL A 11 -24.74 13.84 -27.61
C VAL A 11 -23.33 13.78 -27.00
N LEU A 12 -22.37 14.55 -27.54
CA LEU A 12 -21.04 14.65 -26.94
C LEU A 12 -21.10 15.27 -25.54
N LEU A 13 -21.88 16.33 -25.35
CA LEU A 13 -21.99 17.01 -24.06
C LEU A 13 -22.64 16.11 -22.99
N THR A 14 -23.70 15.39 -23.37
CA THR A 14 -24.37 14.43 -22.48
C THR A 14 -23.50 13.22 -22.17
N ALA A 15 -22.76 12.68 -23.15
CA ALA A 15 -21.77 11.63 -22.92
C ALA A 15 -20.64 12.11 -21.99
N LEU A 16 -20.13 13.33 -22.19
CA LEU A 16 -19.11 13.93 -21.33
C LEU A 16 -19.62 14.09 -19.89
N LEU A 17 -20.84 14.61 -19.72
CA LEU A 17 -21.49 14.74 -18.41
C LEU A 17 -21.67 13.38 -17.71
N LEU A 18 -22.07 12.35 -18.44
CA LEU A 18 -22.19 10.98 -17.93
C LEU A 18 -20.84 10.43 -17.48
N VAL A 19 -19.78 10.61 -18.28
CA VAL A 19 -18.42 10.18 -17.91
C VAL A 19 -17.96 10.91 -16.65
N ILE A 20 -18.18 12.22 -16.54
CA ILE A 20 -17.83 13.01 -15.35
C ILE A 20 -18.57 12.51 -14.11
N LEU A 21 -19.89 12.31 -14.21
CA LEU A 21 -20.72 11.81 -13.10
C LEU A 21 -20.27 10.41 -12.65
N VAL A 22 -20.04 9.51 -13.61
CA VAL A 22 -19.57 8.16 -13.33
C VAL A 22 -18.19 8.18 -12.68
N SER A 23 -17.24 8.97 -13.21
CA SER A 23 -15.92 9.14 -12.60
C SER A 23 -15.99 9.72 -11.19
N ALA A 24 -16.88 10.67 -10.92
CA ALA A 24 -17.08 11.24 -9.59
C ALA A 24 -17.62 10.19 -8.59
N VAL A 25 -18.62 9.40 -9.00
CA VAL A 25 -19.16 8.31 -8.15
C VAL A 25 -18.09 7.26 -7.86
N GLN A 26 -17.30 6.88 -8.87
CA GLN A 26 -16.19 5.95 -8.70
C GLN A 26 -15.10 6.51 -7.78
N TRP A 27 -14.79 7.79 -7.90
CA TRP A 27 -13.82 8.47 -7.04
C TRP A 27 -14.24 8.41 -5.58
N VAL A 28 -15.50 8.77 -5.30
CA VAL A 28 -16.05 8.72 -3.93
C VAL A 28 -16.04 7.29 -3.40
N ALA A 29 -16.42 6.30 -4.21
CA ALA A 29 -16.39 4.90 -3.80
C ALA A 29 -14.96 4.40 -3.50
N PHE A 30 -13.98 4.85 -4.29
CA PHE A 30 -12.57 4.51 -4.10
C PHE A 30 -11.99 5.15 -2.83
N GLU A 31 -12.23 6.44 -2.59
CA GLU A 31 -11.76 7.10 -1.36
C GLU A 31 -12.43 6.51 -0.11
N ASN A 32 -13.74 6.22 -0.15
CA ASN A 32 -14.42 5.55 0.97
C ASN A 32 -13.83 4.15 1.24
N ALA A 33 -13.49 3.40 0.19
CA ALA A 33 -12.82 2.12 0.37
C ALA A 33 -11.41 2.28 0.89
N ARG A 34 -10.66 3.28 0.42
CA ARG A 34 -9.34 3.61 0.93
C ARG A 34 -9.38 3.91 2.42
N GLU A 35 -10.29 4.78 2.86
CA GLU A 35 -10.48 5.10 4.27
C GLU A 35 -10.77 3.84 5.10
N ARG A 36 -11.66 2.96 4.62
CA ARG A 36 -11.97 1.69 5.30
C ARG A 36 -10.79 0.72 5.33
N VAL A 37 -10.04 0.61 4.25
CA VAL A 37 -8.85 -0.25 4.20
C VAL A 37 -7.79 0.26 5.16
N LEU A 38 -7.57 1.58 5.20
CA LEU A 38 -6.61 2.21 6.11
C LEU A 38 -7.06 2.17 7.58
N SER A 39 -8.35 1.97 7.86
CA SER A 39 -8.82 1.75 9.24
C SER A 39 -8.65 0.30 9.73
N LEU A 40 -8.30 -0.64 8.86
CA LEU A 40 -7.98 -2.01 9.25
C LEU A 40 -6.61 -2.06 9.97
N PRO A 41 -6.37 -3.05 10.85
CA PRO A 41 -5.05 -3.22 11.45
C PRO A 41 -3.98 -3.53 10.38
N CYS A 42 -2.73 -3.10 10.64
CA CYS A 42 -1.60 -3.54 9.82
C CYS A 42 -1.42 -5.05 9.95
N ASN A 43 -1.39 -5.78 8.83
CA ASN A 43 -1.04 -7.20 8.84
C ASN A 43 0.25 -7.42 8.05
N LEU A 44 1.33 -7.72 8.77
CA LEU A 44 2.66 -7.94 8.20
C LEU A 44 2.87 -9.38 7.74
N SER A 45 1.92 -10.27 8.02
CA SER A 45 2.02 -11.67 7.64
C SER A 45 2.01 -11.82 6.11
N PRO A 46 2.93 -12.60 5.54
CA PRO A 46 2.88 -12.91 4.12
C PRO A 46 1.62 -13.70 3.79
N ALA A 47 0.95 -13.29 2.71
CA ALA A 47 -0.16 -14.04 2.14
C ALA A 47 0.34 -15.00 1.05
N PRO A 48 0.04 -16.31 1.13
CA PRO A 48 0.41 -17.31 0.13
C PRO A 48 -0.36 -17.19 -1.17
N TYR A 49 -1.57 -16.61 -1.16
CA TYR A 49 -2.35 -16.38 -2.36
C TYR A 49 -2.46 -14.90 -2.67
N ARG A 50 -2.60 -14.62 -3.96
CA ARG A 50 -2.82 -13.28 -4.47
C ARG A 50 -3.98 -13.29 -5.44
N LEU A 51 -4.85 -12.31 -5.29
CA LEU A 51 -5.93 -12.02 -6.22
C LEU A 51 -5.85 -10.55 -6.60
N GLU A 52 -5.70 -10.28 -7.89
CA GLU A 52 -5.80 -8.92 -8.41
C GLU A 52 -7.22 -8.71 -8.93
N VAL A 53 -7.91 -7.74 -8.36
CA VAL A 53 -9.29 -7.42 -8.73
C VAL A 53 -9.30 -6.07 -9.41
N GLU A 54 -9.57 -6.07 -10.71
CA GLU A 54 -10.00 -4.87 -11.42
C GLU A 54 -11.52 -4.75 -11.24
N SER A 55 -11.97 -3.75 -10.48
CA SER A 55 -13.39 -3.50 -10.27
C SER A 55 -13.74 -2.04 -10.45
N PHE A 56 -14.95 -1.82 -10.97
CA PHE A 56 -15.57 -0.51 -11.12
C PHE A 56 -15.97 0.10 -9.76
N LEU A 57 -16.21 -0.75 -8.76
CA LEU A 57 -16.48 -0.41 -7.37
C LEU A 57 -15.69 -1.35 -6.45
N PRO A 58 -14.98 -0.85 -5.44
CA PRO A 58 -14.31 -1.71 -4.47
C PRO A 58 -15.34 -2.65 -3.80
N PRO A 59 -15.11 -3.98 -3.80
CA PRO A 59 -16.07 -4.95 -3.29
C PRO A 59 -16.18 -4.84 -1.76
N GLY A 60 -17.19 -4.11 -1.27
CA GLY A 60 -17.37 -3.81 0.16
C GLY A 60 -17.30 -5.03 1.07
N LYS A 61 -17.90 -6.16 0.68
CA LYS A 61 -17.84 -7.42 1.45
C LYS A 61 -16.41 -7.94 1.69
N LEU A 62 -15.52 -7.80 0.70
CA LEU A 62 -14.12 -8.23 0.85
C LEU A 62 -13.35 -7.33 1.82
N ILE A 63 -13.73 -6.06 1.93
CA ILE A 63 -13.15 -5.13 2.90
C ILE A 63 -13.70 -5.43 4.30
N ASP A 64 -15.00 -5.75 4.41
CA ASP A 64 -15.64 -6.10 5.67
C ASP A 64 -15.09 -7.41 6.27
N ASP A 65 -14.74 -8.38 5.42
CA ASP A 65 -14.14 -9.67 5.83
C ASP A 65 -12.61 -9.61 6.02
N ALA A 66 -11.98 -8.45 5.80
CA ALA A 66 -10.53 -8.31 5.87
C ALA A 66 -10.01 -8.34 7.31
N VAL A 67 -8.92 -9.09 7.52
CA VAL A 67 -8.22 -9.22 8.81
C VAL A 67 -7.05 -8.24 8.95
N GLY A 68 -6.79 -7.45 7.90
CA GLY A 68 -5.80 -6.38 7.93
C GLY A 68 -5.50 -5.84 6.55
N HIS A 69 -4.57 -4.89 6.49
CA HIS A 69 -4.12 -4.30 5.24
C HIS A 69 -2.60 -4.27 5.11
N ARG A 70 -2.14 -4.11 3.87
CA ARG A 70 -0.74 -3.88 3.51
C ARG A 70 -0.70 -2.74 2.50
N TYR A 71 0.34 -1.92 2.52
CA TYR A 71 0.48 -0.83 1.56
C TYR A 71 1.72 -1.04 0.69
N ARG A 72 1.50 -1.29 -0.60
CA ARG A 72 2.59 -1.52 -1.56
C ARG A 72 2.37 -0.67 -2.82
N PHE A 73 3.32 0.20 -3.11
CA PHE A 73 3.40 0.98 -4.36
C PHE A 73 2.11 1.73 -4.76
N GLY A 74 1.33 2.21 -3.80
CA GLY A 74 0.12 2.99 -4.08
C GLY A 74 -1.10 2.18 -4.50
N GLU A 75 -1.05 0.84 -4.44
CA GLU A 75 -2.22 -0.02 -4.62
C GLU A 75 -2.87 -0.33 -3.27
N LEU A 76 -4.22 -0.38 -3.23
CA LEU A 76 -4.97 -0.78 -2.04
C LEU A 76 -4.93 -2.31 -1.91
N GLU A 77 -4.17 -2.83 -0.96
CA GLU A 77 -4.07 -4.26 -0.66
C GLU A 77 -4.74 -4.58 0.69
N VAL A 78 -5.68 -5.51 0.67
CA VAL A 78 -6.29 -6.08 1.88
C VAL A 78 -5.91 -7.55 2.05
N VAL A 79 -5.80 -7.97 3.30
CA VAL A 79 -5.55 -9.37 3.66
C VAL A 79 -6.87 -9.98 4.12
N VAL A 80 -7.32 -11.02 3.42
CA VAL A 80 -8.56 -11.73 3.73
C VAL A 80 -8.28 -13.19 4.10
N PRO A 81 -9.06 -13.78 5.01
CA PRO A 81 -9.00 -15.20 5.29
C PRO A 81 -9.64 -15.99 4.14
N GLY A 82 -9.10 -17.17 3.85
CA GLY A 82 -9.51 -18.04 2.77
C GLY A 82 -8.55 -18.04 1.58
N LYS A 83 -8.68 -19.07 0.75
CA LYS A 83 -7.92 -19.24 -0.49
C LYS A 83 -8.68 -18.60 -1.64
N LEU A 84 -8.30 -17.39 -2.03
CA LEU A 84 -8.85 -16.70 -3.19
C LEU A 84 -7.74 -16.50 -4.23
N GLY A 85 -8.05 -16.71 -5.50
CA GLY A 85 -7.08 -16.55 -6.58
C GLY A 85 -6.00 -17.64 -6.61
N GLY A 86 -4.80 -17.26 -7.07
CA GLY A 86 -3.68 -18.16 -7.31
C GLY A 86 -2.57 -18.06 -6.25
N MET A 87 -1.71 -19.07 -6.17
CA MET A 87 -0.53 -19.03 -5.30
C MET A 87 0.42 -17.91 -5.75
N TYR A 88 0.85 -17.08 -4.81
CA TYR A 88 1.74 -15.97 -5.08
C TYR A 88 3.17 -16.49 -5.33
N PRO A 89 3.80 -16.20 -6.49
CA PRO A 89 5.10 -16.76 -6.84
C PRO A 89 6.20 -16.46 -5.81
N TYR A 90 6.24 -15.22 -5.29
CA TYR A 90 7.23 -14.81 -4.29
C TYR A 90 7.06 -15.49 -2.93
N TYR A 91 5.85 -15.97 -2.61
CA TYR A 91 5.66 -16.78 -1.42
C TYR A 91 6.31 -18.16 -1.56
N GLY A 92 6.21 -18.77 -2.75
CA GLY A 92 6.94 -19.99 -3.07
C GLY A 92 8.46 -19.80 -2.95
N HIS A 93 8.97 -18.65 -3.38
CA HIS A 93 10.38 -18.30 -3.22
C HIS A 93 10.81 -18.15 -1.75
N LEU A 94 9.96 -17.63 -0.86
CA LEU A 94 10.26 -17.53 0.57
C LEU A 94 10.44 -18.92 1.19
N LEU A 95 9.49 -19.84 0.97
CA LEU A 95 9.59 -21.21 1.50
C LEU A 95 10.82 -21.94 0.94
N TRP A 96 11.07 -21.79 -0.36
CA TRP A 96 12.25 -22.36 -1.00
C TRP A 96 13.55 -21.79 -0.41
N HIS A 97 13.60 -20.46 -0.21
CA HIS A 97 14.76 -19.77 0.35
C HIS A 97 15.04 -20.19 1.80
N LEU A 98 14.02 -20.23 2.66
CA LEU A 98 14.15 -20.68 4.05
C LEU A 98 14.62 -22.14 4.13
N SER A 99 14.08 -23.01 3.26
CA SER A 99 14.56 -24.39 3.17
C SER A 99 16.01 -24.47 2.72
N TRP A 100 16.43 -23.61 1.80
CA TRP A 100 17.81 -23.55 1.35
C TRP A 100 18.75 -23.04 2.46
N GLU A 101 18.40 -21.96 3.17
CA GLU A 101 19.16 -21.44 4.31
C GLU A 101 19.32 -22.45 5.45
N LEU A 102 18.28 -23.25 5.72
CA LEU A 102 18.36 -24.33 6.71
C LEU A 102 19.27 -25.48 6.25
N ASN A 103 19.21 -25.85 4.97
CA ASN A 103 20.09 -26.90 4.45
C ASN A 103 21.56 -26.45 4.42
N ASP A 104 21.80 -25.18 4.06
CA ASP A 104 23.12 -24.58 4.05
C ASP A 104 23.70 -24.49 5.46
N SER A 105 22.91 -24.05 6.46
CA SER A 105 23.36 -24.01 7.86
C SER A 105 23.67 -25.40 8.43
N VAL A 106 22.91 -26.44 8.06
CA VAL A 106 23.23 -27.83 8.41
C VAL A 106 24.54 -28.30 7.76
N ALA A 107 24.81 -27.89 6.52
CA ALA A 107 26.07 -28.22 5.85
C ALA A 107 27.26 -27.55 6.54
N TYR A 108 27.13 -26.28 6.94
CA TYR A 108 28.15 -25.59 7.74
C TYR A 108 28.36 -26.28 9.09
N LEU A 109 27.28 -26.64 9.80
CA LEU A 109 27.37 -27.36 11.08
C LEU A 109 28.18 -28.64 10.94
N ARG A 110 27.96 -29.45 9.88
CA ARG A 110 28.79 -30.65 9.63
C ARG A 110 30.27 -30.32 9.45
N GLY A 111 30.59 -29.21 8.78
CA GLY A 111 31.96 -28.74 8.61
C GLY A 111 32.64 -28.45 9.96
N PHE A 112 31.93 -27.77 10.86
CA PHE A 112 32.42 -27.47 12.22
C PHE A 112 32.44 -28.69 13.13
N LEU A 113 31.48 -29.61 13.01
CA LEU A 113 31.52 -30.87 13.78
C LEU A 113 32.74 -31.74 13.42
N ALA A 114 33.21 -31.68 12.18
CA ALA A 114 34.37 -32.44 11.74
C ALA A 114 35.71 -31.86 12.22
N ASN A 115 35.86 -30.52 12.22
CA ASN A 115 37.16 -29.86 12.37
C ASN A 115 37.18 -28.59 13.24
N GLY A 116 36.03 -28.16 13.75
CA GLY A 116 35.87 -26.91 14.50
C GLY A 116 36.02 -27.06 16.01
N SER A 117 36.16 -25.93 16.69
CA SER A 117 36.11 -25.86 18.15
C SER A 117 34.68 -26.03 18.68
N ASP A 118 34.54 -26.32 19.98
CA ASP A 118 33.23 -26.43 20.65
C ASP A 118 32.43 -25.13 20.50
N GLU A 119 33.09 -23.96 20.59
CA GLU A 119 32.46 -22.65 20.41
C GLU A 119 31.96 -22.44 18.97
N GLU A 120 32.74 -22.86 17.97
CA GLU A 120 32.32 -22.79 16.56
C GLU A 120 31.12 -23.71 16.26
N VAL A 121 31.09 -24.89 16.88
CA VAL A 121 29.96 -25.82 16.79
C VAL A 121 28.71 -25.23 17.44
N GLU A 122 28.83 -24.63 18.63
CA GLU A 122 27.70 -23.98 19.31
C GLU A 122 27.12 -22.82 18.47
N MET A 123 27.99 -21.95 17.93
CA MET A 123 27.56 -20.86 17.05
C MET A 123 26.87 -21.38 15.78
N ALA A 124 27.42 -22.41 15.14
CA ALA A 124 26.82 -23.02 13.96
C ALA A 124 25.46 -23.64 14.28
N PHE A 125 25.31 -24.26 15.45
CA PHE A 125 24.05 -24.80 15.92
C PHE A 125 22.98 -23.71 16.11
N GLN A 126 23.32 -22.57 16.71
CA GLN A 126 22.38 -21.45 16.89
C GLN A 126 21.84 -20.94 15.54
N VAL A 127 22.66 -20.94 14.49
CA VAL A 127 22.22 -20.57 13.12
C VAL A 127 21.25 -21.61 12.56
N VAL A 128 21.52 -22.91 12.77
CA VAL A 128 20.61 -23.99 12.37
C VAL A 128 19.29 -23.90 13.12
N GLU A 129 19.32 -23.72 14.44
CA GLU A 129 18.16 -23.57 15.31
C GLU A 129 17.26 -22.42 14.82
N ARG A 130 17.85 -21.27 14.53
CA ARG A 130 17.11 -20.12 14.00
C ARG A 130 16.46 -20.42 12.66
N HIS A 131 17.20 -20.93 11.66
CA HIS A 131 16.63 -21.22 10.34
C HIS A 131 15.57 -22.34 10.41
N TYR A 132 15.74 -23.30 11.31
CA TYR A 132 14.76 -24.34 11.59
C TYR A 132 13.44 -23.71 12.09
N PHE A 133 13.50 -22.82 13.08
CA PHE A 133 12.31 -22.15 13.60
C PHE A 133 11.70 -21.18 12.59
N MET A 134 12.48 -20.45 11.79
CA MET A 134 11.94 -19.60 10.73
C MET A 134 11.09 -20.40 9.74
N LEU A 135 11.59 -21.56 9.27
CA LEU A 135 10.84 -22.44 8.38
C LEU A 135 9.63 -23.07 9.07
N ARG A 136 9.80 -23.61 10.28
CA ARG A 136 8.73 -24.25 11.05
C ARG A 136 7.58 -23.30 11.39
N LEU A 137 7.90 -22.08 11.84
CA LEU A 137 6.91 -21.07 12.19
C LEU A 137 6.11 -20.66 10.96
N GLU A 138 6.76 -20.54 9.79
CA GLU A 138 6.05 -20.27 8.54
C GLU A 138 5.11 -21.42 8.15
N GLU A 139 5.52 -22.67 8.37
CA GLU A 139 4.66 -23.84 8.12
C GLU A 139 3.49 -23.97 9.12
N LYS A 140 3.69 -23.58 10.39
CA LYS A 140 2.75 -23.77 11.51
C LYS A 140 1.73 -22.64 11.64
N ASN A 141 2.09 -21.39 11.36
CA ASN A 141 1.27 -20.20 11.67
C ASN A 141 0.00 -20.02 10.81
N CYS A 142 -0.52 -21.08 10.17
CA CYS A 142 -1.78 -21.08 9.41
C CYS A 142 -1.93 -19.97 8.34
N ARG A 143 -0.83 -19.29 7.99
CA ARG A 143 -0.79 -18.28 6.92
C ARG A 143 -1.14 -18.88 5.56
N LYS A 144 -1.12 -20.21 5.46
CA LYS A 144 -1.54 -21.06 4.33
C LYS A 144 -2.92 -20.77 3.74
N ASN A 145 -3.77 -19.99 4.41
CA ASN A 145 -5.10 -19.61 3.96
C ASN A 145 -5.31 -18.08 3.94
N LEU A 146 -4.26 -17.26 3.87
CA LEU A 146 -4.42 -15.82 3.69
C LEU A 146 -4.31 -15.46 2.20
N THR A 147 -5.15 -14.55 1.75
CA THR A 147 -5.06 -13.98 0.40
C THR A 147 -4.81 -12.48 0.48
N ALA A 148 -3.81 -12.02 -0.25
CA ALA A 148 -3.64 -10.60 -0.56
C ALA A 148 -4.53 -10.24 -1.76
N VAL A 149 -5.55 -9.43 -1.51
CA VAL A 149 -6.44 -8.91 -2.55
C VAL A 149 -6.02 -7.50 -2.89
N ILE A 150 -5.60 -7.29 -4.14
CA ILE A 150 -5.14 -6.00 -4.63
C ILE A 150 -6.24 -5.38 -5.47
N PHE A 151 -6.71 -4.21 -5.03
CA PHE A 151 -7.71 -3.45 -5.75
C PHE A 151 -7.06 -2.53 -6.77
N ARG A 152 -7.30 -2.83 -8.05
CA ARG A 152 -6.94 -1.95 -9.16
C ARG A 152 -8.18 -1.22 -9.65
N PRO A 153 -8.14 0.12 -9.77
CA PRO A 153 -9.27 0.87 -10.30
C PRO A 153 -9.46 0.52 -11.78
N ALA A 154 -10.71 0.21 -12.18
CA ALA A 154 -11.07 0.09 -13.59
C ALA A 154 -11.14 1.48 -14.28
N PRO A 155 -11.01 1.56 -15.62
CA PRO A 155 -11.36 2.79 -16.35
C PRO A 155 -12.83 3.20 -16.10
N PRO A 156 -13.19 4.50 -16.05
CA PRO A 156 -12.36 5.70 -16.30
C PRO A 156 -11.56 6.21 -15.08
N LEU A 157 -11.82 5.74 -13.86
CA LEU A 157 -11.10 6.16 -12.65
C LEU A 157 -9.58 5.93 -12.76
N LYS A 158 -9.16 4.82 -13.38
CA LYS A 158 -7.75 4.53 -13.71
C LYS A 158 -7.08 5.68 -14.47
N TRP A 159 -7.78 6.30 -15.42
CA TRP A 159 -7.25 7.40 -16.22
C TRP A 159 -7.14 8.68 -15.40
N VAL A 160 -8.14 8.97 -14.57
CA VAL A 160 -8.14 10.14 -13.67
C VAL A 160 -6.99 10.03 -12.65
N LEU A 161 -6.81 8.87 -12.04
CA LEU A 161 -5.72 8.60 -11.10
C LEU A 161 -4.34 8.65 -11.77
N SER A 162 -4.21 8.09 -12.97
CA SER A 162 -2.98 8.19 -13.75
C SER A 162 -2.67 9.63 -14.17
N LEU A 163 -3.68 10.41 -14.55
CA LEU A 163 -3.52 11.82 -14.87
C LEU A 163 -3.12 12.61 -13.63
N ARG A 164 -3.74 12.34 -12.48
CA ARG A 164 -3.37 12.93 -11.18
C ARG A 164 -1.93 12.58 -10.81
N SER A 165 -1.50 11.32 -10.89
CA SER A 165 -0.12 10.96 -10.55
C SER A 165 0.89 11.56 -11.53
N ALA A 166 0.53 11.66 -12.81
CA ALA A 166 1.35 12.32 -13.81
C ALA A 166 1.44 13.82 -13.54
N LEU A 167 0.33 14.46 -13.16
CA LEU A 167 0.30 15.86 -12.74
C LEU A 167 1.08 16.11 -11.44
N GLU A 168 1.00 15.21 -10.47
CA GLU A 168 1.78 15.27 -9.22
C GLU A 168 3.28 15.19 -9.54
N LYS A 169 3.72 14.19 -10.32
CA LYS A 169 5.11 14.08 -10.79
C LYS A 169 5.57 15.27 -11.64
N LEU A 170 4.69 15.79 -12.49
CA LEU A 170 4.98 17.00 -13.27
C LEU A 170 5.03 18.25 -12.38
N SER A 171 4.23 18.30 -11.30
CA SER A 171 4.20 19.41 -10.34
C SER A 171 5.42 19.45 -9.40
N GLU A 172 6.19 18.36 -9.31
CA GLU A 172 7.51 18.36 -8.69
C GLU A 172 8.49 19.29 -9.44
N TYR A 173 8.28 19.48 -10.76
CA TYR A 173 9.02 20.46 -11.55
C TYR A 173 8.47 21.88 -11.33
N ARG A 174 9.32 22.75 -10.77
CA ARG A 174 8.98 24.13 -10.39
C ARG A 174 8.33 24.95 -11.51
N ASP A 175 8.83 24.82 -12.74
CA ASP A 175 8.31 25.56 -13.90
C ASP A 175 6.94 25.06 -14.35
N PHE A 176 6.71 23.75 -14.28
CA PHE A 176 5.44 23.14 -14.64
C PHE A 176 4.37 23.42 -13.58
N ARG A 177 4.76 23.46 -12.31
CA ARG A 177 3.90 23.90 -11.19
C ARG A 177 3.48 25.37 -11.35
N ALA A 178 4.40 26.25 -11.72
CA ALA A 178 4.10 27.65 -12.00
C ALA A 178 3.16 27.80 -13.20
N MET A 179 3.35 26.99 -14.26
CA MET A 179 2.48 26.95 -15.43
C MET A 179 1.07 26.44 -15.09
N LEU A 180 0.94 25.32 -14.36
CA LEU A 180 -0.34 24.78 -13.90
C LEU A 180 -1.09 25.80 -13.03
N PHE A 181 -0.40 26.42 -12.08
CA PHE A 181 -0.96 27.47 -11.25
C PHE A 181 -1.41 28.68 -12.08
N GLY A 182 -0.56 29.16 -12.99
CA GLY A 182 -0.88 30.25 -13.90
C GLY A 182 -2.12 29.96 -14.75
N THR A 183 -2.23 28.74 -15.29
CA THR A 183 -3.41 28.31 -16.04
C THR A 183 -4.65 28.20 -15.16
N ALA A 184 -4.56 27.63 -13.96
CA ALA A 184 -5.69 27.54 -13.03
C ALA A 184 -6.20 28.92 -12.57
N VAL A 185 -5.29 29.85 -12.29
CA VAL A 185 -5.61 31.25 -12.00
C VAL A 185 -6.28 31.91 -13.19
N ALA A 186 -5.73 31.74 -14.40
CA ALA A 186 -6.29 32.30 -15.62
C ALA A 186 -7.71 31.78 -15.89
N PHE A 187 -7.94 30.47 -15.79
CA PHE A 187 -9.27 29.87 -15.95
C PHE A 187 -10.25 30.34 -14.87
N SER A 188 -9.80 30.46 -13.62
CA SER A 188 -10.63 30.96 -12.52
C SER A 188 -11.04 32.42 -12.75
N LEU A 189 -10.10 33.29 -13.14
CA LEU A 189 -10.40 34.69 -13.47
C LEU A 189 -11.37 34.81 -14.64
N VAL A 190 -11.18 34.02 -15.70
CA VAL A 190 -12.09 33.97 -16.85
C VAL A 190 -13.47 33.48 -16.44
N GLY A 191 -13.55 32.43 -15.61
CA GLY A 191 -14.81 31.88 -15.11
C GLY A 191 -15.57 32.89 -14.24
N ILE A 192 -14.87 33.57 -13.32
CA ILE A 192 -15.43 34.62 -12.46
C ILE A 192 -15.92 35.80 -13.31
N PHE A 193 -15.16 36.20 -14.33
CA PHE A 193 -15.56 37.26 -15.25
C PHE A 193 -16.83 36.90 -16.02
N TRP A 194 -16.92 35.66 -16.53
CA TRP A 194 -18.13 35.17 -17.19
C TRP A 194 -19.34 35.10 -16.25
N LEU A 195 -19.14 34.65 -15.01
CA LEU A 195 -20.18 34.62 -13.98
C LEU A 195 -20.66 36.04 -13.66
N TRP A 196 -19.73 36.99 -13.54
CA TRP A 196 -20.04 38.40 -13.34
C TRP A 196 -20.86 38.98 -14.50
N LEU A 197 -20.45 38.74 -15.75
CA LEU A 197 -21.19 39.17 -16.94
C LEU A 197 -22.61 38.59 -16.95
N PHE A 198 -22.75 37.31 -16.63
CA PHE A 198 -24.06 36.64 -16.56
C PHE A 198 -24.96 37.25 -15.49
N LEU A 199 -24.43 37.51 -14.28
CA LEU A 199 -25.18 38.12 -13.18
C LEU A 199 -25.56 39.57 -13.51
N VAL A 200 -24.66 40.35 -14.10
CA VAL A 200 -24.93 41.73 -14.52
C VAL A 200 -25.97 41.79 -15.65
N ALA A 201 -25.98 40.80 -16.55
CA ALA A 201 -27.00 40.69 -17.60
C ALA A 201 -28.39 40.38 -17.03
N LYS A 202 -28.47 39.68 -15.90
CA LYS A 202 -29.71 39.28 -15.21
C LYS A 202 -30.24 40.29 -14.19
N LEU A 203 -29.49 41.36 -13.88
CA LEU A 203 -29.93 42.39 -12.93
C LEU A 203 -31.14 43.19 -13.49
N PRO A 204 -32.28 43.26 -12.77
CA PRO A 204 -33.47 44.00 -13.19
C PRO A 204 -33.37 45.51 -12.88
N LEU A 205 -32.18 46.10 -13.03
CA LEU A 205 -31.89 47.51 -12.74
C LEU A 205 -31.51 48.26 -14.02
N LYS A 206 -31.85 49.55 -14.12
CA LYS A 206 -31.49 50.42 -15.26
C LYS A 206 -30.78 51.68 -14.78
N GLY A 207 -29.86 52.21 -15.59
CA GLY A 207 -29.16 53.47 -15.31
C GLY A 207 -28.07 53.37 -14.21
N PRO A 208 -27.78 54.47 -13.49
CA PRO A 208 -26.73 54.55 -12.47
C PRO A 208 -26.72 53.44 -11.40
N PRO A 209 -27.87 52.99 -10.84
CA PRO A 209 -27.87 51.94 -9.82
C PRO A 209 -27.42 50.57 -10.35
N ARG A 210 -27.60 50.30 -11.66
CA ARG A 210 -27.07 49.08 -12.29
C ARG A 210 -25.55 49.08 -12.31
N VAL A 211 -24.95 50.23 -12.58
CA VAL A 211 -23.49 50.41 -12.64
C VAL A 211 -22.88 50.21 -11.26
N ILE A 212 -23.49 50.80 -10.23
CA ILE A 212 -23.05 50.66 -8.83
C ILE A 212 -23.18 49.20 -8.37
N ALA A 213 -24.30 48.54 -8.67
CA ALA A 213 -24.51 47.13 -8.34
C ALA A 213 -23.52 46.21 -9.08
N ALA A 214 -23.23 46.47 -10.35
CA ALA A 214 -22.26 45.70 -11.13
C ALA A 214 -20.83 45.86 -10.58
N LEU A 215 -20.45 47.07 -10.17
CA LEU A 215 -19.17 47.35 -9.50
C LEU A 215 -19.05 46.63 -8.16
N LEU A 216 -20.08 46.69 -7.32
CA LEU A 216 -20.12 45.93 -6.06
C LEU A 216 -20.00 44.42 -6.28
N LEU A 217 -20.72 43.88 -7.27
CA LEU A 217 -20.64 42.47 -7.66
C LEU A 217 -19.23 42.09 -8.12
N MET A 218 -18.56 42.97 -8.88
CA MET A 218 -17.18 42.75 -9.30
C MET A 218 -16.24 42.68 -8.10
N VAL A 219 -16.35 43.64 -7.17
CA VAL A 219 -15.51 43.69 -5.96
C VAL A 219 -15.75 42.47 -5.08
N ILE A 220 -16.99 42.01 -4.93
CA ILE A 220 -17.31 40.82 -4.13
C ILE A 220 -16.77 39.55 -4.80
N LEU A 221 -16.97 39.38 -6.10
CA LEU A 221 -16.55 38.18 -6.83
C LEU A 221 -15.02 38.09 -6.97
N PHE A 222 -14.35 39.18 -7.33
CA PHE A 222 -12.89 39.20 -7.43
C PHE A 222 -12.21 39.31 -6.06
N GLY A 223 -12.83 39.99 -5.08
CA GLY A 223 -12.33 40.09 -3.72
C GLY A 223 -12.42 38.78 -2.94
N SER A 224 -13.44 37.96 -3.20
CA SER A 224 -13.55 36.60 -2.62
C SER A 224 -12.67 35.57 -3.32
N ALA A 225 -12.19 35.85 -4.54
CA ALA A 225 -11.26 34.98 -5.25
C ALA A 225 -9.89 34.89 -4.57
N ILE A 226 -9.42 35.96 -3.93
CA ILE A 226 -8.12 36.03 -3.25
C ILE A 226 -8.00 35.01 -2.08
N PRO A 227 -8.96 34.92 -1.14
CA PRO A 227 -8.94 33.88 -0.11
C PRO A 227 -9.24 32.47 -0.65
N ALA A 228 -10.06 32.34 -1.71
CA ALA A 228 -10.31 31.04 -2.35
C ALA A 228 -9.06 30.47 -3.05
N LEU A 229 -8.24 31.33 -3.66
CA LEU A 229 -6.96 30.97 -4.26
C LEU A 229 -5.91 30.53 -3.22
N LYS A 230 -5.99 31.03 -1.99
CA LYS A 230 -5.17 30.54 -0.87
C LYS A 230 -5.54 29.12 -0.45
N LEU A 231 -6.82 28.72 -0.53
CA LEU A 231 -7.25 27.35 -0.24
C LEU A 231 -6.77 26.32 -1.29
N THR A 232 -6.52 26.76 -2.52
CA THR A 232 -5.92 25.92 -3.58
C THR A 232 -4.39 25.82 -3.49
N TYR A 233 -3.77 26.44 -2.48
CA TYR A 233 -2.33 26.37 -2.21
C TYR A 233 -2.10 25.47 -0.98
N PRO A 234 -2.01 24.14 -1.14
CA PRO A 234 -1.79 23.23 0.00
C PRO A 234 -0.40 23.38 0.64
N ASN A 235 0.54 24.09 -0.01
CA ASN A 235 1.92 24.23 0.47
C ASN A 235 2.22 25.68 0.88
N GLY A 236 1.28 26.33 1.55
CA GLY A 236 1.48 27.62 2.19
C GLY A 236 2.01 27.43 3.61
N GLU A 237 3.33 27.51 3.76
CA GLU A 237 4.03 28.03 4.95
C GLU A 237 3.90 27.27 6.29
N ASN A 238 3.28 26.10 6.32
CA ASN A 238 3.44 25.14 7.40
C ASN A 238 4.08 23.87 6.84
N ASP A 239 5.38 23.71 7.07
CA ASP A 239 6.16 22.46 6.96
C ASP A 239 5.70 21.38 7.94
N HIS A 240 4.40 21.33 8.24
CA HIS A 240 3.82 20.19 8.89
C HIS A 240 3.45 19.22 7.78
N PRO A 241 4.22 18.11 7.61
CA PRO A 241 3.75 17.05 6.76
C PRO A 241 2.33 16.74 7.22
N THR A 242 1.37 16.87 6.29
CA THR A 242 0.02 16.31 6.46
C THR A 242 0.24 14.96 7.12
N PRO A 243 -0.28 14.73 8.35
CA PRO A 243 0.10 13.55 9.11
C PRO A 243 -0.13 12.37 8.19
N ALA A 244 0.97 11.72 7.81
CA ALA A 244 0.91 10.52 7.02
C ALA A 244 -0.04 9.65 7.83
N HIS A 245 -1.21 9.33 7.26
CA HIS A 245 -2.01 8.24 7.79
C HIS A 245 -0.99 7.11 7.94
N PRO A 246 -0.89 6.46 9.11
CA PRO A 246 0.18 5.50 9.37
C PRO A 246 0.06 4.42 8.31
N GLY A 247 0.79 4.61 7.22
CA GLY A 247 0.80 3.69 6.12
C GLY A 247 1.47 2.48 6.71
N CYS A 248 0.86 1.31 6.55
CA CYS A 248 1.62 0.07 6.65
C CYS A 248 2.53 0.00 5.40
N ASP A 249 3.40 1.00 5.27
CA ASP A 249 4.20 1.29 4.11
C ASP A 249 5.40 0.35 4.16
N VAL A 250 5.53 -0.47 3.11
CA VAL A 250 6.56 -1.51 2.98
C VAL A 250 7.99 -0.96 3.06
N VAL A 251 8.17 0.37 3.04
CA VAL A 251 9.47 1.05 3.14
C VAL A 251 10.10 0.94 4.54
N HIS A 252 9.31 0.68 5.60
CA HIS A 252 9.81 0.50 6.98
C HIS A 252 9.39 -0.84 7.62
N LEU A 253 8.95 -1.78 6.80
CA LEU A 253 8.58 -3.12 7.25
C LEU A 253 9.75 -4.06 7.00
N GLU A 254 10.31 -4.56 8.09
CA GLU A 254 11.06 -5.80 8.13
C GLU A 254 10.46 -6.82 7.13
N GLY A 255 11.27 -7.27 6.17
CA GLY A 255 10.82 -8.25 5.18
C GLY A 255 10.23 -9.49 5.86
N CYS A 256 9.43 -10.28 5.16
CA CYS A 256 8.83 -11.50 5.75
C CYS A 256 9.90 -12.43 6.37
N HIS A 257 11.10 -12.42 5.79
CA HIS A 257 12.29 -13.04 6.37
C HIS A 257 12.64 -12.47 7.76
N SER A 258 12.73 -11.14 7.90
CA SER A 258 13.02 -10.46 9.15
C SER A 258 11.91 -10.66 10.21
N VAL A 259 10.63 -10.62 9.83
CA VAL A 259 9.53 -10.94 10.78
C VAL A 259 9.65 -12.38 11.29
N LEU A 260 9.97 -13.34 10.42
CA LEU A 260 10.21 -14.73 10.82
C LEU A 260 11.48 -14.87 11.65
N PHE A 261 12.51 -14.07 11.35
CA PHE A 261 13.76 -14.04 12.09
C PHE A 261 13.54 -13.60 13.53
N HIS A 262 12.79 -12.50 13.76
CA HIS A 262 12.44 -12.06 15.11
C HIS A 262 11.55 -13.07 15.83
N ALA A 263 10.53 -13.62 15.16
CA ALA A 263 9.67 -14.64 15.77
C ALA A 263 10.45 -15.92 16.14
N ALA A 264 11.47 -16.29 15.35
CA ALA A 264 12.36 -17.41 15.68
C ALA A 264 13.23 -17.07 16.89
N LEU A 265 13.80 -15.86 16.94
CA LEU A 265 14.59 -15.41 18.10
C LEU A 265 13.77 -15.36 19.39
N ASP A 266 12.55 -14.85 19.34
CA ASP A 266 11.65 -14.80 20.49
C ASP A 266 11.36 -16.21 20.99
N TYR A 267 11.05 -17.16 20.10
CA TYR A 267 10.80 -18.56 20.46
C TYR A 267 12.04 -19.24 21.06
N MET A 268 13.23 -18.97 20.51
CA MET A 268 14.49 -19.47 21.05
C MET A 268 14.81 -18.87 22.42
N GLY A 269 14.41 -17.62 22.68
CA GLY A 269 14.63 -16.92 23.94
C GLY A 269 13.69 -17.36 25.06
N ASP A 270 12.39 -17.52 24.75
CA ASP A 270 11.36 -17.84 25.74
C ASP A 270 11.51 -19.26 26.30
N ASP A 271 11.85 -20.24 25.47
CA ASP A 271 11.92 -21.66 25.85
C ASP A 271 13.20 -22.33 25.31
N ARG A 272 14.38 -21.74 25.58
CA ARG A 272 15.69 -22.18 25.03
C ARG A 272 15.92 -23.69 25.03
N ARG A 273 15.68 -24.37 26.17
CA ARG A 273 15.87 -25.83 26.27
C ARG A 273 14.95 -26.61 25.31
N THR A 274 13.68 -26.22 25.24
CA THR A 274 12.70 -26.83 24.33
C THR A 274 13.08 -26.58 22.87
N ALA A 275 13.50 -25.36 22.55
CA ALA A 275 13.93 -24.97 21.21
C ALA A 275 15.14 -25.79 20.74
N THR A 276 16.14 -25.95 21.61
CA THR A 276 17.35 -26.72 21.34
C THR A 276 17.05 -28.20 21.17
N CYS A 277 16.26 -28.79 22.06
CA CYS A 277 15.90 -30.20 21.96
C CYS A 277 15.06 -30.52 20.71
N GLU A 278 14.17 -29.62 20.32
CA GLU A 278 13.39 -29.79 19.11
C GLU A 278 14.27 -29.73 17.85
N THR A 279 15.24 -28.81 17.83
CA THR A 279 16.21 -28.70 16.75
C THR A 279 17.14 -29.93 16.69
N LEU A 280 17.57 -30.45 17.84
CA LEU A 280 18.33 -31.69 17.92
C LEU A 280 17.56 -32.88 17.35
N ALA A 281 16.28 -33.06 17.72
CA ALA A 281 15.42 -34.10 17.15
C ALA A 281 15.23 -33.95 15.63
N TYR A 282 15.21 -32.72 15.12
CA TYR A 282 15.22 -32.45 13.68
C TYR A 282 16.53 -32.89 13.01
N LEU A 283 17.66 -32.68 13.68
CA LEU A 283 19.01 -33.02 13.20
C LEU A 283 19.34 -34.51 13.29
N GLU A 284 18.78 -35.26 14.25
CA GLU A 284 19.02 -36.71 14.40
C GLU A 284 18.77 -37.52 13.12
N LYS A 285 17.79 -37.07 12.31
CA LYS A 285 17.43 -37.74 11.04
C LYS A 285 18.31 -37.29 9.87
N ARG A 286 19.20 -36.32 10.08
CA ARG A 286 19.97 -35.63 9.03
C ARG A 286 21.45 -35.74 9.25
N LEU A 287 21.92 -35.79 10.49
CA LEU A 287 23.32 -35.99 10.82
C LEU A 287 23.59 -37.48 11.05
N ARG A 288 24.87 -37.86 10.95
CA ARG A 288 25.33 -39.20 11.33
C ARG A 288 25.31 -39.34 12.85
N LYS A 289 25.35 -40.58 13.32
CA LYS A 289 25.28 -40.87 14.76
C LYS A 289 26.45 -40.24 15.54
N ASP A 290 27.66 -40.32 14.99
CA ASP A 290 28.88 -39.70 15.54
C ASP A 290 28.80 -38.16 15.53
N GLU A 291 28.23 -37.57 14.46
CA GLU A 291 27.99 -36.12 14.38
C GLU A 291 26.98 -35.66 15.45
N ILE A 292 25.94 -36.43 15.72
CA ILE A 292 24.93 -36.14 16.76
C ILE A 292 25.51 -36.29 18.16
N GLU A 293 26.29 -37.35 18.42
CA GLU A 293 26.95 -37.55 19.71
C GLU A 293 27.89 -36.38 20.01
N ARG A 294 28.71 -35.96 19.04
CA ARG A 294 29.59 -34.80 19.17
C ARG A 294 28.81 -33.51 19.44
N LEU A 295 27.70 -33.29 18.72
CA LEU A 295 26.86 -32.12 18.91
C LEU A 295 26.20 -32.10 20.29
N ALA A 296 25.70 -33.24 20.78
CA ALA A 296 25.09 -33.35 22.09
C ALA A 296 26.10 -33.12 23.22
N GLU A 297 27.34 -33.61 23.07
CA GLU A 297 28.44 -33.35 24.01
C GLU A 297 28.75 -31.85 24.11
N VAL A 298 28.86 -31.16 22.96
CA VAL A 298 29.18 -29.72 22.93
C VAL A 298 28.07 -28.86 23.55
N LEU A 299 26.82 -29.20 23.28
CA LEU A 299 25.69 -28.39 23.75
C LEU A 299 25.36 -28.63 25.23
N GLU A 300 25.83 -29.73 25.83
CA GLU A 300 25.57 -30.14 27.23
C GLU A 300 24.06 -30.12 27.60
N VAL A 301 23.16 -30.36 26.63
CA VAL A 301 21.71 -30.32 26.86
C VAL A 301 21.16 -31.73 27.07
N ASP A 302 20.49 -31.91 28.21
CA ASP A 302 19.68 -33.10 28.47
C ASP A 302 18.29 -32.92 27.87
N CYS A 303 17.98 -33.66 26.81
CA CYS A 303 16.70 -33.64 26.11
C CYS A 303 15.88 -34.88 26.50
N PRO A 304 14.77 -34.72 27.24
CA PRO A 304 13.94 -35.83 27.69
C PRO A 304 13.10 -36.47 26.58
#